data_AF-A0A820R159-F1
#
_entry.id   AF-A0A820R159-F1
#
_cell.length_a   1.000
_cell.length_b   1.000
_cell.length_c   1.000
_cell.angle_alpha   90.00
_cell.angle_beta   90.00
_cell.angle_gamma   90.00
#
_symmetry.space_group_name_H-M   'P 1'
#
loop_
_entity.id
_entity.type
_entity.pdbx_description
1 polymer ?
#
loop_
_entity_poly.entity_id
_entity_poly.type
_entity_poly.pdbx_seq_one_letter_code
_entity_poly.pdbx_strand_id
1 'polypeptide(L)'
;ESTTIAASSNSFVDVNDDYIRGINELIRQQCDNTSCVYLYLPRPPRDQILSERYIRFLDMLSIGLPPTLFVHGVSSVTCTRL
;
A
#
# COMPACT_ATOMS: atom_id res chain seq x y z
N GLU A 1 24.88 -13.96 -19.19
CA GLU A 1 24.67 -12.90 -18.17
C GLU A 1 23.18 -12.81 -17.87
N SER A 2 22.77 -13.17 -16.65
CA SER A 2 21.36 -13.21 -16.24
C SER A 2 21.03 -12.02 -15.33
N THR A 3 20.20 -11.13 -15.88
CA THR A 3 19.09 -10.35 -15.31
C THR A 3 19.04 -10.10 -13.78
N THR A 4 18.88 -8.84 -13.38
CA THR A 4 17.94 -8.46 -12.29
C THR A 4 17.38 -7.08 -12.59
N ILE A 5 16.11 -7.06 -13.03
CA ILE A 5 15.30 -5.86 -13.21
C ILE A 5 15.10 -5.23 -11.82
N ALA A 6 15.51 -3.97 -11.66
CA ALA A 6 15.33 -3.21 -10.43
C ALA A 6 13.85 -3.18 -10.06
N ALA A 7 13.51 -3.82 -8.94
CA ALA A 7 12.19 -3.73 -8.34
C ALA A 7 11.89 -2.25 -8.09
N SER A 8 10.88 -1.72 -8.76
CA SER A 8 10.35 -0.37 -8.59
C SER A 8 10.07 -0.12 -7.10
N SER A 9 10.95 0.68 -6.49
CA SER A 9 10.96 1.03 -5.07
C SER A 9 9.78 1.94 -4.76
N ASN A 10 8.59 1.38 -4.49
CA ASN A 10 7.56 2.12 -3.77
C ASN A 10 8.02 2.26 -2.30
N SER A 11 8.92 3.21 -2.06
CA SER A 11 9.48 3.56 -0.76
C SER A 11 8.41 4.29 0.06
N PHE A 12 7.83 3.62 1.05
CA PHE A 12 7.01 4.29 2.08
C PHE A 12 7.85 5.19 3.01
N VAL A 13 9.18 5.08 2.92
CA VAL A 13 10.15 5.71 3.83
C VAL A 13 10.23 7.21 3.59
N ASP A 14 10.15 7.64 2.32
CA ASP A 14 10.36 9.04 1.92
C ASP A 14 9.07 9.85 1.82
N VAL A 15 7.92 9.26 2.17
CA VAL A 15 6.61 9.92 2.01
C VAL A 15 6.23 10.68 3.28
N ASN A 16 5.89 11.96 3.13
CA ASN A 16 5.42 12.81 4.23
C ASN A 16 4.03 12.35 4.74
N ASP A 17 3.78 12.48 6.04
CA ASP A 17 2.53 12.10 6.70
C ASP A 17 1.32 12.84 6.12
N ASP A 18 1.46 14.13 5.77
CA ASP A 18 0.36 14.92 5.23
C ASP A 18 -0.11 14.42 3.86
N TYR A 19 0.83 13.92 3.05
CA TYR A 19 0.48 13.29 1.79
C TYR A 19 -0.32 12.01 2.03
N ILE A 20 0.08 11.17 2.98
CA ILE A 20 -0.64 9.94 3.33
C ILE A 20 -2.06 10.26 3.83
N ARG A 21 -2.22 11.29 4.66
CA ARG A 21 -3.54 11.75 5.11
C ARG A 21 -4.40 12.21 3.95
N GLY A 22 -3.86 13.00 3.03
CA GLY A 22 -4.58 13.43 1.83
C GLY A 22 -5.04 12.25 0.95
N ILE A 23 -4.22 11.20 0.82
CA ILE A 23 -4.62 9.97 0.11
C ILE A 23 -5.72 9.23 0.87
N ASN A 24 -5.62 9.08 2.19
CA ASN A 24 -6.67 8.46 3.00
C ASN A 24 -8.00 9.22 2.84
N GLU A 25 -7.99 10.55 2.96
CA GLU A 25 -9.17 11.39 2.76
C GLU A 25 -9.78 11.21 1.37
N LEU A 26 -8.96 11.17 0.33
CA LEU A 26 -9.40 10.92 -1.03
C LEU A 26 -10.08 9.54 -1.15
N ILE A 27 -9.48 8.48 -0.59
CA ILE A 27 -10.07 7.13 -0.63
C ILE A 27 -11.43 7.14 0.09
N ARG A 28 -11.52 7.76 1.27
CA ARG A 28 -12.76 7.87 2.06
C ARG A 28 -13.90 8.48 1.25
N GLN A 29 -13.62 9.62 0.61
CA GLN A 29 -14.61 10.32 -0.23
C GLN A 29 -15.14 9.46 -1.40
N GLN A 30 -14.38 8.45 -1.83
CA GLN A 30 -14.77 7.56 -2.92
C GLN A 30 -15.36 6.23 -2.45
N CYS A 31 -15.24 5.88 -1.17
CA CYS A 31 -15.54 4.53 -0.68
C CYS A 31 -16.68 4.43 0.35
N ASP A 32 -17.44 5.51 0.58
CA ASP A 32 -18.50 5.61 1.61
C ASP A 32 -19.53 4.47 1.59
N ASN A 33 -19.84 3.89 0.42
CA ASN A 33 -20.80 2.79 0.27
C ASN A 33 -20.16 1.45 -0.14
N THR A 34 -18.86 1.29 0.06
CA THR A 34 -18.15 0.05 -0.28
C THR A 34 -18.15 -0.93 0.89
N SER A 35 -18.31 -2.23 0.61
CA SER A 35 -18.26 -3.25 1.66
C SER A 35 -16.83 -3.54 2.14
N CYS A 36 -15.83 -3.31 1.28
CA CYS A 36 -14.41 -3.44 1.60
C CYS A 36 -13.54 -2.69 0.59
N VAL A 37 -12.31 -2.37 1.00
CA VAL A 37 -11.30 -1.69 0.17
C VAL A 37 -10.09 -2.63 0.02
N TYR A 38 -9.58 -2.75 -1.21
CA TYR A 38 -8.35 -3.48 -1.50
C TYR A 38 -7.26 -2.48 -1.83
N LEU A 39 -6.19 -2.47 -1.02
CA LEU A 39 -5.02 -1.62 -1.24
C LEU A 39 -3.79 -2.49 -1.47
N TYR A 40 -2.81 -1.97 -2.21
CA TYR A 40 -1.54 -2.65 -2.35
C TYR A 40 -0.80 -2.65 -1.00
N LEU A 41 -0.31 -3.82 -0.57
CA LEU A 41 0.60 -3.96 0.56
C LEU A 41 2.03 -3.68 0.07
N PRO A 42 2.68 -2.58 0.49
CA PRO A 42 4.07 -2.34 0.15
C PRO A 42 4.96 -3.43 0.73
N ARG A 43 6.14 -3.64 0.14
CA ARG A 43 7.08 -4.62 0.67
C ARG A 43 7.58 -4.14 2.04
N PRO A 44 7.54 -4.98 3.10
CA PRO A 44 8.07 -4.58 4.39
C PRO A 44 9.58 -4.28 4.28
N PRO A 45 10.10 -3.32 5.06
CA PRO A 45 11.52 -3.03 5.10
C PRO A 45 12.29 -4.24 5.64
N ARG A 46 13.53 -4.42 5.15
CA ARG A 46 14.45 -5.41 5.74
C ARG A 46 15.03 -4.92 7.06
N ASP A 47 15.18 -3.61 7.21
CA ASP A 47 15.70 -2.98 8.41
C ASP A 47 14.60 -2.88 9.47
N GLN A 48 14.88 -3.42 10.65
CA GLN A 48 13.96 -3.42 11.77
C GLN A 48 13.72 -2.02 12.34
N ILE A 49 14.66 -1.09 12.17
CA ILE A 49 14.50 0.32 12.58
C ILE A 49 13.33 0.97 11.82
N LEU A 50 13.07 0.54 10.58
CA LEU A 50 12.01 1.07 9.74
C LEU A 50 10.66 0.37 9.96
N SER A 51 10.60 -0.67 10.80
CA SER A 51 9.37 -1.45 11.02
C SER A 51 8.25 -0.60 11.63
N GLU A 52 8.56 0.24 12.61
CA GLU A 52 7.57 1.14 13.22
C GLU A 52 7.05 2.17 12.22
N ARG A 53 7.93 2.73 11.40
CA ARG A 53 7.55 3.66 10.32
C ARG A 53 6.63 2.99 9.31
N TYR A 54 6.92 1.74 8.96
CA TYR A 54 6.11 0.94 8.03
C TYR A 54 4.70 0.68 8.55
N ILE A 55 4.57 0.25 9.81
CA ILE A 55 3.26 0.01 10.42
C ILE A 55 2.49 1.32 10.57
N ARG A 56 3.15 2.41 11.00
CA ARG A 56 2.52 3.74 11.09
C ARG A 56 2.02 4.24 9.73
N PHE A 57 2.75 3.97 8.65
CA PHE A 57 2.31 4.29 7.29
C PHE A 57 1.01 3.52 6.94
N LEU A 58 0.96 2.21 7.19
CA LEU A 58 -0.24 1.40 6.91
C LEU A 58 -1.44 1.84 7.75
N ASP A 59 -1.21 2.18 9.01
CA ASP A 59 -2.22 2.68 9.93
C ASP A 59 -2.80 4.02 9.44
N MET A 60 -1.94 5.01 9.16
CA MET A 60 -2.39 6.32 8.65
C MET A 60 -3.14 6.22 7.31
N LEU A 61 -2.73 5.30 6.43
CA LEU A 61 -3.38 5.11 5.14
C LEU A 61 -4.77 4.47 5.27
N SER A 62 -5.00 3.65 6.30
CA SER A 62 -6.23 2.85 6.47
C SER A 62 -7.22 3.39 7.50
N ILE A 63 -6.84 4.44 8.23
CA ILE A 63 -7.68 5.00 9.30
C ILE A 63 -9.04 5.47 8.75
N GLY A 64 -10.12 5.01 9.39
CA GLY A 64 -11.48 5.40 9.00
C GLY A 64 -11.96 4.91 7.63
N LEU A 65 -11.24 3.97 7.01
CA LEU A 65 -11.73 3.24 5.82
C LEU A 65 -12.71 2.12 6.23
N PRO A 66 -13.55 1.63 5.30
CA PRO A 66 -14.22 0.34 5.42
C PRO A 66 -13.21 -0.80 5.64
N PRO A 67 -13.66 -2.04 5.91
CA PRO A 67 -12.77 -3.19 6.04
C PRO A 67 -11.73 -3.23 4.91
N THR A 68 -10.45 -3.05 5.27
CA THR A 68 -9.37 -2.84 4.30
C THR A 68 -8.44 -4.05 4.27
N LEU A 69 -8.25 -4.60 3.07
CA LEU A 69 -7.30 -5.68 2.82
C LEU A 69 -6.09 -5.12 2.06
N PHE A 70 -4.91 -5.18 2.69
CA PHE A 70 -3.65 -4.90 2.02
C PHE A 70 -3.13 -6.17 1.33
N VAL A 71 -2.92 -6.12 0.01
CA VAL A 71 -2.56 -7.28 -0.82
C VAL A 71 -1.24 -7.04 -1.55
N HIS A 72 -0.35 -8.04 -1.51
CA HIS A 72 0.87 -8.08 -2.32
C HIS A 72 0.83 -9.31 -3.23
N GLY A 73 0.96 -9.11 -4.55
CA GLY A 73 1.07 -10.22 -5.49
C GLY A 73 2.46 -10.85 -5.47
N VAL A 74 2.55 -12.18 -5.53
CA VAL A 74 3.82 -12.92 -5.63
C VAL A 74 4.30 -13.12 -7.07
N SER A 75 3.46 -12.85 -8.08
CA SER A 75 3.81 -12.94 -9.51
C SER A 75 2.85 -12.10 -10.38
N SER A 76 3.25 -11.82 -11.62
CA SER A 76 2.40 -11.14 -12.61
C SER A 76 1.15 -11.97 -12.87
N VAL A 77 -0.01 -11.36 -12.64
CA VAL A 77 -1.29 -11.98 -12.95
C VAL A 77 -1.68 -11.57 -14.37
N THR A 78 -1.71 -12.52 -15.30
CA THR A 78 -2.33 -12.31 -16.59
C THR A 78 -3.84 -12.28 -16.38
N CYS A 79 -4.46 -11.10 -16.44
CA CYS A 79 -5.92 -10.99 -16.45
C CYS A 79 -6.42 -11.48 -17.81
N THR A 80 -6.81 -12.74 -17.91
CA THR A 80 -7.68 -13.20 -18.99
C THR A 80 -9.05 -12.57 -18.74
N ARG A 81 -9.37 -11.55 -19.54
CA ARG A 81 -10.75 -11.06 -19.63
C ARG A 81 -11.66 -12.25 -19.98
N LEU A 82 -12.75 -12.41 -19.23
CA LEU A 82 -13.88 -13.27 -19.60
C LEU A 82 -14.62 -12.68 -20.79
#